data_AF-A6VH78-F1
#
_entry.id   AF-A6VH78-F1
#
_cell.length_a   1.000
_cell.length_b   1.000
_cell.length_c   1.000
_cell.angle_alpha   90.00
_cell.angle_beta   90.00
_cell.angle_gamma   90.00
#
_symmetry.space_group_name_H-M   'P 1'
#
loop_
_entity.id
_entity.type
_entity.pdbx_description
1 polymer ?
#
loop_
_entity_poly.entity_id
_entity_poly.type
_entity_poly.pdbx_seq_one_letter_code
_entity_poly.pdbx_strand_id
1 'polypeptide(L)'
;MSAPNKLIALFVLTALCTIPINYGMVVDDPLIVVNSEKVDKEYAELLMDKYYTKRTLEVNSDNEIVVTENIIYNVPALDEFEINDGKGNLLVEFTKSGETVTYKTFEYEEDLESDDEGDEVTFMGKTYKLIEYDEDEKIVLGNKVEDTETTEEFSYDAYTFKIIGKDSTGEILMSVYEGNDRIENVKMYPDDTYFVEGSTVSIYYDEYLENGNTPYFFFEIYDSLELEDGETISGYNDFDTDLDGKTITLEYESPKSLSKNFELLNYNVELTDVGEEDLTVFFTVTQNLNYEFDMDEGTKYFGNNIFAVKLENDEDDDWDDELYLYKNNKKYSEIVDYQGSVQLVDQDDLLSASSDLILIGGPLSNKVTESIQDSLNVEVSNDYPGEGKGVIQTITNPDNSESTILVLAGSDRDGTKACVLALNQGLYSGSGNLVVKLTGDDSVSVI
;
A
#
# COMPACT_ATOMS: atom_id res chain seq x y z
N MET A 1 17.43 -50.52 -7.97
CA MET A 1 16.25 -49.66 -8.18
C MET A 1 16.34 -48.57 -7.13
N SER A 2 16.89 -47.42 -7.52
CA SER A 2 17.08 -46.25 -6.68
C SER A 2 15.89 -45.35 -6.93
N ALA A 3 15.15 -44.99 -5.87
CA ALA A 3 14.15 -43.93 -5.93
C ALA A 3 14.86 -42.59 -6.18
N PRO A 4 14.26 -41.65 -6.93
CA PRO A 4 14.81 -40.32 -7.05
C PRO A 4 14.38 -39.51 -5.82
N ASN A 5 15.36 -38.97 -5.10
CA ASN A 5 15.14 -37.92 -4.11
C ASN A 5 14.61 -36.69 -4.85
N LYS A 6 13.39 -36.26 -4.50
CA LYS A 6 12.93 -34.90 -4.79
C LYS A 6 13.77 -33.95 -3.92
N LEU A 7 14.60 -33.14 -4.57
CA LEU A 7 15.26 -32.02 -3.94
C LEU A 7 14.21 -30.90 -3.90
N ILE A 8 13.58 -30.68 -2.76
CA ILE A 8 12.77 -29.48 -2.51
C ILE A 8 13.79 -28.39 -2.19
N ALA A 9 13.96 -27.44 -3.11
CA ALA A 9 14.84 -26.30 -2.91
C ALA A 9 14.02 -25.19 -2.27
N LEU A 10 13.94 -25.22 -0.94
CA LEU A 10 13.37 -24.15 -0.13
C LEU A 10 14.35 -22.96 -0.15
N PHE A 11 14.05 -21.92 -0.90
CA PHE A 11 14.80 -20.66 -0.89
C PHE A 11 14.18 -19.75 0.17
N VAL A 12 14.67 -19.87 1.41
CA VAL A 12 14.33 -18.92 2.49
C VAL A 12 15.06 -17.61 2.19
N LEU A 13 14.34 -16.65 1.60
CA LEU A 13 14.83 -15.30 1.32
C LEU A 13 14.85 -14.53 2.66
N THR A 14 15.96 -14.66 3.37
CA THR A 14 16.20 -13.87 4.59
C THR A 14 16.37 -12.40 4.19
N ALA A 15 15.46 -11.55 4.68
CA ALA A 15 15.38 -10.11 4.48
C ALA A 15 16.76 -9.41 4.37
N LEU A 16 17.21 -9.23 3.12
CA LEU A 16 18.31 -8.39 2.66
C LEU A 16 18.05 -8.10 1.16
N CYS A 17 16.89 -7.52 0.84
CA CYS A 17 16.45 -7.34 -0.54
C CYS A 17 16.26 -5.87 -0.89
N THR A 18 17.37 -5.14 -1.02
CA THR A 18 17.46 -4.01 -1.95
C THR A 18 18.28 -4.46 -3.15
N ILE A 19 17.68 -5.26 -4.02
CA ILE A 19 18.05 -5.36 -5.44
C ILE A 19 16.74 -5.53 -6.21
N PRO A 20 16.08 -4.44 -6.64
CA PRO A 20 14.99 -4.55 -7.59
C PRO A 20 15.58 -4.89 -8.96
N ILE A 21 15.46 -6.16 -9.35
CA ILE A 21 15.59 -6.51 -10.77
C ILE A 21 14.28 -6.08 -11.43
N ASN A 22 14.26 -4.85 -11.94
CA ASN A 22 13.09 -4.20 -12.50
C ASN A 22 12.94 -4.55 -14.00
N TYR A 23 12.07 -5.50 -14.36
CA TYR A 23 11.65 -5.66 -15.76
C TYR A 23 10.53 -4.67 -16.05
N GLY A 24 10.95 -3.46 -16.44
CA GLY A 24 10.09 -2.31 -16.74
C GLY A 24 10.87 -0.99 -16.79
N MET A 25 12.05 -0.95 -16.17
CA MET A 25 13.04 0.11 -16.31
C MET A 25 14.38 -0.52 -16.70
N VAL A 26 15.01 -0.05 -17.78
CA VAL A 26 16.30 -0.59 -18.29
C VAL A 26 17.49 -0.11 -17.45
N VAL A 27 17.26 0.18 -16.18
CA VAL A 27 18.22 0.81 -15.30
C VAL A 27 18.16 0.17 -13.91
N ASP A 28 19.31 -0.32 -13.43
CA ASP A 28 19.46 -0.94 -12.10
C ASP A 28 19.49 0.18 -11.04
N ASP A 29 18.47 0.25 -10.18
CA ASP A 29 18.34 1.24 -9.08
C ASP A 29 18.69 2.69 -9.48
N PRO A 30 18.00 3.30 -10.45
CA PRO A 30 18.47 4.56 -10.99
C PRO A 30 18.28 5.72 -10.01
N LEU A 31 19.12 6.75 -10.15
CA LEU A 31 18.83 8.03 -9.53
C LEU A 31 17.90 8.85 -10.43
N ILE A 32 16.72 9.20 -9.90
CA ILE A 32 15.82 10.14 -10.59
C ILE A 32 16.32 11.56 -10.37
N VAL A 33 16.69 12.23 -11.45
CA VAL A 33 17.20 13.60 -11.46
C VAL A 33 16.15 14.50 -12.08
N VAL A 34 15.65 15.43 -11.27
CA VAL A 34 14.62 16.38 -11.67
C VAL A 34 14.92 17.77 -11.13
N ASN A 35 14.43 18.80 -11.82
CA ASN A 35 14.42 20.15 -11.27
C ASN A 35 13.24 20.32 -10.30
N SER A 36 13.51 20.22 -9.00
CA SER A 36 12.50 20.27 -7.93
C SER A 36 11.79 21.62 -7.79
N GLU A 37 12.30 22.71 -8.39
CA GLU A 37 11.67 24.03 -8.39
C GLU A 37 10.66 24.20 -9.54
N LYS A 38 10.44 23.16 -10.37
CA LYS A 38 9.53 23.17 -11.52
C LYS A 38 8.45 22.10 -11.37
N VAL A 39 7.44 22.20 -12.25
CA VAL A 39 6.32 21.22 -12.38
C VAL A 39 6.84 19.79 -12.60
N ASP A 40 8.06 19.65 -13.10
CA ASP A 40 8.71 18.36 -13.34
C ASP A 40 8.82 17.50 -12.06
N LYS A 41 8.79 18.11 -10.86
CA LYS A 41 8.73 17.39 -9.56
C LYS A 41 7.54 16.44 -9.47
N GLU A 42 6.35 16.88 -9.88
CA GLU A 42 5.13 16.07 -9.86
C GLU A 42 5.25 14.89 -10.83
N TYR A 43 5.97 15.06 -11.94
CA TYR A 43 6.23 13.97 -12.89
C TYR A 43 7.25 12.96 -12.37
N ALA A 44 8.25 13.42 -11.60
CA ALA A 44 9.13 12.52 -10.88
C ALA A 44 8.37 11.71 -9.82
N GLU A 45 7.46 12.34 -9.08
CA GLU A 45 6.61 11.66 -8.08
C GLU A 45 5.71 10.61 -8.74
N LEU A 46 5.07 10.90 -9.88
CA LEU A 46 4.30 9.93 -10.65
C LEU A 46 5.12 8.69 -11.07
N LEU A 47 6.41 8.88 -11.35
CA LEU A 47 7.31 7.78 -11.67
C LEU A 47 7.73 7.03 -10.40
N MET A 48 8.10 7.77 -9.35
CA MET A 48 8.54 7.19 -8.08
C MET A 48 7.44 6.36 -7.42
N ASP A 49 6.21 6.85 -7.41
CA ASP A 49 5.04 6.14 -6.85
C ASP A 49 4.80 4.77 -7.51
N LYS A 50 5.27 4.55 -8.74
CA LYS A 50 5.12 3.28 -9.46
C LYS A 50 6.28 2.30 -9.21
N TYR A 51 7.49 2.80 -9.00
CA TYR A 51 8.70 1.99 -9.06
C TYR A 51 9.53 1.99 -7.77
N TYR A 52 9.20 2.83 -6.79
CA TYR A 52 9.93 2.96 -5.54
C TYR A 52 9.00 2.68 -4.37
N THR A 53 9.54 1.93 -3.40
CA THR A 53 8.90 1.82 -2.09
C THR A 53 8.75 3.21 -1.49
N LYS A 54 7.52 3.56 -1.13
CA LYS A 54 7.13 4.85 -0.58
C LYS A 54 6.66 4.67 0.85
N ARG A 55 7.06 5.58 1.73
CA ARG A 55 6.53 5.73 3.08
C ARG A 55 6.10 7.18 3.30
N THR A 56 4.90 7.35 3.83
CA THR A 56 4.42 8.62 4.38
C THR A 56 4.30 8.45 5.89
N LEU A 57 4.77 9.46 6.63
CA LEU A 57 4.54 9.56 8.08
C LEU A 57 3.86 10.89 8.37
N GLU A 58 2.79 10.86 9.15
CA GLU A 58 2.10 12.02 9.70
C GLU A 58 1.71 11.80 11.16
N VAL A 59 1.37 12.87 11.87
CA VAL A 59 0.87 12.82 13.24
C VAL A 59 -0.62 13.12 13.22
N ASN A 60 -1.45 12.20 13.73
CA ASN A 60 -2.91 12.36 13.76
C ASN A 60 -3.36 13.27 14.92
N SER A 61 -4.68 13.44 15.07
CA SER A 61 -5.30 14.21 16.16
C SER A 61 -5.04 13.62 17.54
N ASP A 62 -4.84 12.31 17.60
CA ASP A 62 -4.70 11.51 18.81
C ASP A 62 -3.24 11.36 19.22
N ASN A 63 -2.34 12.12 18.56
CA ASN A 63 -0.91 12.20 18.86
C ASN A 63 -0.16 10.89 18.60
N GLU A 64 -0.64 10.10 17.63
CA GLU A 64 -0.03 8.88 17.13
C GLU A 64 0.61 9.11 15.76
N ILE A 65 1.51 8.21 15.36
CA ILE A 65 2.12 8.25 14.03
C ILE A 65 1.29 7.41 13.08
N VAL A 66 0.68 8.05 12.07
CA VAL A 66 0.08 7.33 10.94
C VAL A 66 1.17 7.06 9.92
N VAL A 67 1.33 5.78 9.56
CA VAL A 67 2.30 5.32 8.58
C VAL A 67 1.57 4.70 7.40
N THR A 68 1.71 5.33 6.24
CA THR A 68 1.27 4.73 4.97
C THR A 68 2.47 4.26 4.18
N GLU A 69 2.53 2.98 3.82
CA GLU A 69 3.60 2.41 3.01
C GLU A 69 3.07 1.75 1.74
N ASN A 70 3.84 1.88 0.68
CA ASN A 70 3.71 1.10 -0.53
C ASN A 70 5.05 0.42 -0.74
N ILE A 71 5.14 -0.88 -0.46
CA ILE A 71 6.38 -1.65 -0.55
C ILE A 71 6.36 -2.44 -1.84
N ILE A 72 7.41 -2.27 -2.66
CA ILE A 72 7.51 -2.91 -3.96
C ILE A 72 8.56 -4.01 -3.91
N TYR A 73 8.13 -5.23 -4.22
CA TYR A 73 8.97 -6.42 -4.37
C TYR A 73 9.03 -6.81 -5.84
N ASN A 74 10.24 -6.91 -6.39
CA ASN A 74 10.47 -7.47 -7.71
C ASN A 74 10.92 -8.92 -7.55
N VAL A 75 10.04 -9.86 -7.89
CA VAL A 75 10.12 -11.25 -7.48
C VAL A 75 10.37 -12.15 -8.71
N PRO A 76 11.58 -12.69 -8.87
CA PRO A 76 11.82 -13.80 -9.80
C PRO A 76 11.42 -15.14 -9.14
N ALA A 77 10.57 -15.90 -9.80
CA ALA A 77 10.02 -17.16 -9.30
C ALA A 77 9.98 -18.25 -10.37
N LEU A 78 10.12 -19.52 -9.97
CA LEU A 78 10.03 -20.66 -10.90
C LEU A 78 8.60 -21.23 -10.93
N ASP A 79 8.04 -21.47 -9.75
CA ASP A 79 6.71 -22.03 -9.55
C ASP A 79 6.04 -21.56 -8.26
N GLU A 80 6.76 -20.89 -7.36
CA GLU A 80 6.22 -20.25 -6.16
C GLU A 80 7.08 -19.05 -5.76
N PHE A 81 6.49 -18.14 -4.98
CA PHE A 81 7.23 -17.14 -4.22
C PHE A 81 6.61 -16.89 -2.85
N GLU A 82 7.46 -16.46 -1.94
CA GLU A 82 7.12 -16.11 -0.56
C GLU A 82 7.62 -14.70 -0.25
N ILE A 83 6.79 -13.88 0.39
CA ILE A 83 7.16 -12.55 0.90
C ILE A 83 6.91 -12.55 2.40
N ASN A 84 7.98 -12.49 3.19
CA ASN A 84 7.94 -12.40 4.63
C ASN A 84 8.52 -11.05 5.07
N ASP A 85 7.72 -10.21 5.72
CA ASP A 85 8.11 -8.88 6.20
C ASP A 85 8.42 -8.85 7.71
N GLY A 86 8.38 -10.02 8.36
CA GLY A 86 8.60 -10.21 9.79
C GLY A 86 7.34 -10.13 10.65
N LYS A 87 6.19 -9.72 10.10
CA LYS A 87 4.87 -9.77 10.77
C LYS A 87 3.90 -10.67 10.03
N GLY A 88 3.91 -10.63 8.71
CA GLY A 88 3.10 -11.46 7.84
C GLY A 88 3.93 -12.23 6.81
N ASN A 89 3.26 -13.20 6.21
CA ASN A 89 3.78 -14.04 5.16
C ASN A 89 2.76 -14.16 4.02
N LEU A 90 3.20 -13.90 2.79
CA LEU A 90 2.42 -14.15 1.59
C LEU A 90 3.08 -15.30 0.82
N LEU A 91 2.33 -16.39 0.60
CA LEU A 91 2.71 -17.48 -0.28
C LEU A 91 1.85 -17.50 -1.55
N VAL A 92 2.50 -17.50 -2.71
CA VAL A 92 1.83 -17.66 -4.00
C VAL A 92 2.48 -18.79 -4.79
N GLU A 93 1.70 -19.82 -5.10
CA GLU A 93 2.12 -20.90 -6.00
C GLU A 93 1.46 -20.74 -7.38
N PHE A 94 2.18 -21.10 -8.44
CA PHE A 94 1.68 -21.07 -9.81
C PHE A 94 2.24 -22.20 -10.68
N THR A 95 1.76 -22.22 -11.91
CA THR A 95 2.30 -23.03 -13.02
C THR A 95 2.49 -22.16 -14.23
N LYS A 96 3.65 -22.29 -14.87
CA LYS A 96 3.96 -21.68 -16.16
C LYS A 96 3.55 -22.60 -17.31
N SER A 97 2.87 -22.03 -18.31
CA SER A 97 2.55 -22.70 -19.58
C SER A 97 2.73 -21.72 -20.74
N GLY A 98 3.89 -21.78 -21.40
CA GLY A 98 4.27 -20.77 -22.38
C GLY A 98 4.44 -19.40 -21.72
N GLU A 99 3.79 -18.38 -22.26
CA GLU A 99 3.77 -17.00 -21.76
C GLU A 99 2.68 -16.75 -20.71
N THR A 100 2.06 -17.81 -20.18
CA THR A 100 0.94 -17.69 -19.24
C THR A 100 1.24 -18.37 -17.92
N VAL A 101 0.68 -17.80 -16.85
CA VAL A 101 0.68 -18.38 -15.50
C VAL A 101 -0.73 -18.78 -15.10
N THR A 102 -0.84 -19.85 -14.31
CA THR A 102 -2.06 -20.24 -13.62
C THR A 102 -1.74 -20.47 -12.17
N TYR A 103 -2.37 -19.70 -11.29
CA TYR A 103 -2.17 -19.76 -9.84
C TYR A 103 -2.80 -21.03 -9.26
N LYS A 104 -2.15 -21.56 -8.23
CA LYS A 104 -2.55 -22.79 -7.52
C LYS A 104 -2.90 -22.53 -6.08
N THR A 105 -2.22 -21.58 -5.45
CA THR A 105 -2.33 -21.24 -4.04
C THR A 105 -2.10 -19.74 -3.91
N PHE A 106 -2.90 -19.10 -3.07
CA PHE A 106 -2.66 -17.79 -2.49
C PHE A 106 -3.02 -17.92 -1.02
N GLU A 107 -2.01 -17.76 -0.16
CA GLU A 107 -2.14 -17.92 1.28
C GLU A 107 -1.48 -16.72 1.95
N TYR A 108 -2.18 -16.12 2.92
CA TYR A 108 -1.71 -15.01 3.72
C TYR A 108 -1.72 -15.41 5.19
N GLU A 109 -0.62 -15.25 5.88
CA GLU A 109 -0.49 -15.52 7.31
C GLU A 109 -0.02 -14.25 8.01
N GLU A 110 -0.58 -13.90 9.17
CA GLU A 110 -0.09 -12.79 9.99
C GLU A 110 -0.26 -13.09 11.48
N ASP A 111 0.78 -12.75 12.26
CA ASP A 111 0.75 -12.85 13.72
C ASP A 111 0.25 -11.54 14.33
N LEU A 112 -0.80 -11.61 15.15
CA LEU A 112 -1.23 -10.46 15.96
C LEU A 112 -0.19 -10.11 17.03
N GLU A 113 0.02 -8.81 17.25
CA GLU A 113 0.98 -8.34 18.25
C GLU A 113 0.51 -8.57 19.69
N SER A 114 -0.81 -8.62 19.92
CA SER A 114 -1.45 -8.80 21.22
C SER A 114 -2.65 -9.73 21.15
N ASP A 115 -2.96 -10.36 22.28
CA ASP A 115 -4.13 -11.19 22.59
C ASP A 115 -5.01 -10.56 23.69
N ASP A 116 -4.69 -9.34 24.13
CA ASP A 116 -5.44 -8.62 25.15
C ASP A 116 -6.54 -7.74 24.50
N GLU A 117 -7.81 -7.98 24.84
CA GLU A 117 -8.94 -7.18 24.36
C GLU A 117 -8.77 -5.69 24.70
N GLY A 118 -9.02 -4.83 23.71
CA GLY A 118 -8.82 -3.38 23.76
C GLY A 118 -7.47 -2.90 23.22
N ASP A 119 -6.49 -3.80 23.04
CA ASP A 119 -5.20 -3.45 22.45
C ASP A 119 -5.33 -3.14 20.95
N GLU A 120 -4.38 -2.36 20.44
CA GLU A 120 -4.21 -2.15 19.01
C GLU A 120 -3.32 -3.21 18.40
N VAL A 121 -3.78 -3.77 17.29
CA VAL A 121 -3.07 -4.76 16.50
C VAL A 121 -3.06 -4.35 15.04
N THR A 122 -2.05 -4.78 14.29
CA THR A 122 -2.04 -4.62 12.84
C THR A 122 -2.50 -5.93 12.19
N PHE A 123 -3.44 -5.84 11.25
CA PHE A 123 -3.83 -6.97 10.42
C PHE A 123 -4.10 -6.51 8.99
N MET A 124 -3.65 -7.28 8.00
CA MET A 124 -3.72 -6.94 6.57
C MET A 124 -3.21 -5.52 6.29
N GLY A 125 -2.16 -5.12 7.00
CA GLY A 125 -1.54 -3.80 6.91
C GLY A 125 -2.38 -2.64 7.45
N LYS A 126 -3.44 -2.89 8.23
CA LYS A 126 -4.23 -1.84 8.89
C LYS A 126 -4.23 -2.02 10.40
N THR A 127 -4.27 -0.91 11.15
CA THR A 127 -4.49 -0.98 12.60
C THR A 127 -5.95 -1.24 12.90
N TYR A 128 -6.21 -2.09 13.90
CA TYR A 128 -7.53 -2.36 14.47
C TYR A 128 -7.45 -2.39 15.99
N LYS A 129 -8.56 -2.10 16.67
CA LYS A 129 -8.75 -2.54 18.06
C LYS A 129 -9.13 -4.01 18.07
N LEU A 130 -8.50 -4.79 18.94
CA LEU A 130 -8.90 -6.16 19.24
C LEU A 130 -10.15 -6.11 20.14
N ILE A 131 -11.32 -6.46 19.60
CA ILE A 131 -12.60 -6.38 20.32
C ILE A 131 -12.84 -7.66 21.12
N GLU A 132 -12.55 -8.81 20.53
CA GLU A 132 -12.75 -10.13 21.14
C GLU A 132 -11.64 -11.07 20.68
N TYR A 133 -11.14 -11.90 21.58
CA TYR A 133 -10.10 -12.87 21.30
C TYR A 133 -10.37 -14.22 21.98
N ASP A 134 -10.54 -15.26 21.16
CA ASP A 134 -10.55 -16.66 21.54
C ASP A 134 -9.57 -17.42 20.63
N GLU A 135 -8.54 -18.02 21.25
CA GLU A 135 -7.33 -18.55 20.61
C GLU A 135 -7.59 -19.55 19.46
N ASP A 136 -8.71 -20.28 19.52
CA ASP A 136 -9.02 -21.37 18.57
C ASP A 136 -10.43 -21.24 17.94
N GLU A 137 -11.21 -20.22 18.31
CA GLU A 137 -12.62 -20.12 17.88
C GLU A 137 -12.89 -18.84 17.09
N LYS A 138 -12.46 -17.69 17.62
CA LYS A 138 -12.94 -16.40 17.14
C LYS A 138 -12.02 -15.25 17.47
N ILE A 139 -11.76 -14.40 16.48
CA ILE A 139 -11.10 -13.10 16.66
C ILE A 139 -11.96 -12.03 16.03
N VAL A 140 -12.19 -10.95 16.77
CA VAL A 140 -12.88 -9.77 16.25
C VAL A 140 -11.96 -8.57 16.30
N LEU A 141 -11.73 -7.97 15.14
CA LEU A 141 -10.99 -6.74 14.97
C LEU A 141 -11.97 -5.64 14.55
N GLY A 142 -11.83 -4.41 15.04
CA GLY A 142 -12.66 -3.31 14.57
C GLY A 142 -12.16 -1.92 14.91
N ASN A 143 -12.60 -0.94 14.12
CA ASN A 143 -12.31 0.47 14.33
C ASN A 143 -13.59 1.26 14.41
N LYS A 144 -13.68 2.13 15.43
CA LYS A 144 -14.83 3.01 15.58
C LYS A 144 -14.87 4.03 14.46
N VAL A 145 -16.02 4.13 13.80
CA VAL A 145 -16.24 5.07 12.68
C VAL A 145 -17.18 6.21 13.03
N GLU A 146 -18.19 5.97 13.86
CA GLU A 146 -19.21 6.98 14.20
C GLU A 146 -19.84 6.71 15.55
N ASP A 147 -20.06 7.78 16.32
CA ASP A 147 -20.95 7.77 17.49
C ASP A 147 -22.33 8.29 17.07
N THR A 148 -23.41 7.59 17.44
CA THR A 148 -24.77 7.97 17.09
C THR A 148 -25.72 7.97 18.27
N GLU A 149 -26.61 8.96 18.29
CA GLU A 149 -27.68 9.11 19.28
C GLU A 149 -29.03 8.96 18.56
N THR A 150 -29.90 8.10 19.06
CA THR A 150 -31.25 7.96 18.51
C THR A 150 -32.32 7.73 19.57
N THR A 151 -33.57 7.94 19.18
CA THR A 151 -34.75 7.55 19.95
C THR A 151 -35.56 6.44 19.27
N GLU A 152 -35.34 6.20 17.98
CA GLU A 152 -36.17 5.29 17.15
C GLU A 152 -35.35 4.51 16.14
N GLU A 153 -34.55 5.17 15.30
CA GLU A 153 -33.73 4.50 14.28
C GLU A 153 -32.51 5.34 13.87
N PHE A 154 -31.51 4.69 13.32
CA PHE A 154 -30.37 5.29 12.64
C PHE A 154 -29.96 4.43 11.44
N SER A 155 -29.12 4.99 10.57
CA SER A 155 -28.63 4.29 9.39
C SER A 155 -27.14 4.53 9.24
N TYR A 156 -26.42 3.51 8.79
CA TYR A 156 -25.02 3.59 8.41
C TYR A 156 -24.81 2.72 7.16
N ASP A 157 -24.15 3.31 6.16
CA ASP A 157 -24.02 2.74 4.82
C ASP A 157 -25.36 2.23 4.23
N ALA A 158 -25.47 0.93 3.91
CA ALA A 158 -26.68 0.31 3.40
C ALA A 158 -27.66 -0.12 4.51
N TYR A 159 -27.25 -0.02 5.78
CA TYR A 159 -27.99 -0.61 6.90
C TYR A 159 -28.87 0.41 7.62
N THR A 160 -30.01 -0.07 8.11
CA THR A 160 -30.90 0.69 8.99
C THR A 160 -31.23 -0.11 10.24
N PHE A 161 -31.01 0.52 11.38
CA PHE A 161 -31.17 -0.04 12.71
C PHE A 161 -32.37 0.61 13.36
N LYS A 162 -33.44 -0.16 13.55
CA LYS A 162 -34.72 0.35 14.06
C LYS A 162 -35.06 -0.25 15.42
N ILE A 163 -35.13 0.57 16.45
CA ILE A 163 -35.57 0.16 17.79
C ILE A 163 -37.08 -0.05 17.76
N ILE A 164 -37.51 -1.30 17.95
CA ILE A 164 -38.92 -1.72 17.90
C ILE A 164 -39.50 -2.06 19.28
N GLY A 165 -38.66 -2.13 20.30
CA GLY A 165 -39.07 -2.32 21.68
C GLY A 165 -37.95 -1.98 22.65
N LYS A 166 -38.34 -1.62 23.87
CA LYS A 166 -37.43 -1.47 25.00
C LYS A 166 -38.10 -1.98 26.28
N ASP A 167 -37.31 -2.36 27.26
CA ASP A 167 -37.80 -2.67 28.60
C ASP A 167 -37.46 -1.56 29.63
N SER A 168 -37.53 -1.88 30.93
CA SER A 168 -37.18 -0.95 32.02
C SER A 168 -35.71 -1.00 32.44
N THR A 169 -34.94 -1.98 31.94
CA THR A 169 -33.52 -2.16 32.25
C THR A 169 -32.62 -1.49 31.22
N GLY A 170 -33.18 -1.11 30.07
CA GLY A 170 -32.43 -0.57 28.94
C GLY A 170 -32.24 -1.59 27.82
N GLU A 171 -32.68 -2.84 28.01
CA GLU A 171 -32.74 -3.86 26.95
C GLU A 171 -33.59 -3.32 25.79
N ILE A 172 -33.05 -3.43 24.58
CA ILE A 172 -33.75 -3.09 23.35
C ILE A 172 -33.98 -4.33 22.49
N LEU A 173 -35.08 -4.28 21.73
CA LEU A 173 -35.28 -5.13 20.56
C LEU A 173 -35.14 -4.24 19.34
N MET A 174 -34.19 -4.56 18.48
CA MET A 174 -33.84 -3.81 17.29
C MET A 174 -34.12 -4.65 16.04
N SER A 175 -34.65 -4.05 14.98
CA SER A 175 -34.73 -4.66 13.66
C SER A 175 -33.62 -4.09 12.78
N VAL A 176 -32.89 -4.97 12.10
CA VAL A 176 -31.79 -4.61 11.21
C VAL A 176 -32.23 -4.83 9.77
N TYR A 177 -31.98 -3.85 8.91
CA TYR A 177 -32.35 -3.87 7.49
C TYR A 177 -31.14 -3.57 6.62
N GLU A 178 -31.04 -4.23 5.46
CA GLU A 178 -30.18 -3.84 4.35
C GLU A 178 -31.07 -3.27 3.23
N GLY A 179 -30.95 -1.97 2.97
CA GLY A 179 -31.88 -1.26 2.10
C GLY A 179 -33.33 -1.36 2.59
N ASN A 180 -34.17 -2.17 1.91
CA ASN A 180 -35.56 -2.39 2.30
C ASN A 180 -35.83 -3.80 2.87
N ASP A 181 -34.83 -4.68 2.81
CA ASP A 181 -34.97 -6.07 3.22
C ASP A 181 -34.54 -6.20 4.68
N ARG A 182 -35.41 -6.78 5.51
CA ARG A 182 -35.07 -7.01 6.92
C ARG A 182 -34.17 -8.23 7.02
N ILE A 183 -32.99 -8.05 7.58
CA ILE A 183 -32.05 -9.12 7.89
C ILE A 183 -32.62 -9.89 9.08
N GLU A 184 -32.67 -9.25 10.26
CA GLU A 184 -33.07 -9.92 11.49
C GLU A 184 -33.63 -8.98 12.57
N ASN A 185 -33.90 -9.56 13.75
CA ASN A 185 -34.23 -8.81 14.96
C ASN A 185 -33.26 -9.21 16.08
N VAL A 186 -32.56 -8.23 16.63
CA VAL A 186 -31.51 -8.40 17.63
C VAL A 186 -32.00 -7.90 18.97
N LYS A 187 -31.65 -8.62 20.03
CA LYS A 187 -31.81 -8.15 21.41
C LYS A 187 -30.45 -7.65 21.88
N MET A 188 -30.40 -6.46 22.44
CA MET A 188 -29.16 -5.88 22.97
C MET A 188 -29.41 -5.28 24.35
N TYR A 189 -28.44 -5.42 25.23
CA TYR A 189 -28.27 -4.70 26.49
C TYR A 189 -27.18 -3.63 26.30
N PRO A 190 -27.16 -2.58 27.14
CA PRO A 190 -25.97 -1.75 27.23
C PRO A 190 -24.73 -2.61 27.46
N ASP A 191 -23.62 -2.23 26.84
CA ASP A 191 -22.37 -2.97 26.72
C ASP A 191 -22.37 -4.17 25.74
N ASP A 192 -23.47 -4.44 25.03
CA ASP A 192 -23.47 -5.49 23.99
C ASP A 192 -22.93 -4.97 22.65
N THR A 193 -22.16 -5.82 21.97
CA THR A 193 -21.79 -5.66 20.56
C THR A 193 -22.64 -6.57 19.67
N TYR A 194 -23.06 -6.07 18.51
CA TYR A 194 -23.75 -6.84 17.49
C TYR A 194 -23.07 -6.70 16.12
N PHE A 195 -22.75 -7.82 15.49
CA PHE A 195 -22.20 -7.92 14.15
C PHE A 195 -23.32 -8.16 13.15
N VAL A 196 -23.41 -7.32 12.12
CA VAL A 196 -24.40 -7.50 11.05
C VAL A 196 -23.94 -8.68 10.19
N GLU A 197 -24.72 -9.77 10.19
CA GLU A 197 -24.43 -11.01 9.47
C GLU A 197 -24.04 -10.74 8.00
N GLY A 198 -22.87 -11.24 7.60
CA GLY A 198 -22.35 -11.12 6.23
C GLY A 198 -21.82 -9.74 5.84
N SER A 199 -21.59 -8.85 6.81
CA SER A 199 -21.02 -7.52 6.58
C SER A 199 -19.82 -7.21 7.48
N THR A 200 -19.12 -6.12 7.16
CA THR A 200 -18.03 -5.57 7.99
C THR A 200 -18.53 -4.51 8.97
N VAL A 201 -19.83 -4.43 9.26
CA VAL A 201 -20.40 -3.44 10.18
C VAL A 201 -20.79 -4.12 11.48
N SER A 202 -20.33 -3.54 12.59
CA SER A 202 -20.85 -3.87 13.91
C SER A 202 -21.27 -2.61 14.67
N ILE A 203 -22.12 -2.80 15.67
CA ILE A 203 -22.57 -1.74 16.56
C ILE A 203 -22.36 -2.17 18.02
N TYR A 204 -21.83 -1.25 18.83
CA TYR A 204 -21.76 -1.36 20.27
C TYR A 204 -22.82 -0.48 20.90
N TYR A 205 -23.64 -1.04 21.77
CA TYR A 205 -24.67 -0.30 22.49
C TYR A 205 -24.09 0.26 23.79
N ASP A 206 -23.59 1.48 23.73
CA ASP A 206 -22.90 2.16 24.84
C ASP A 206 -23.83 2.39 26.03
N GLU A 207 -24.77 3.32 25.90
CA GLU A 207 -25.62 3.68 27.03
C GLU A 207 -27.06 4.07 26.68
N TYR A 208 -27.84 4.21 27.74
CA TYR A 208 -29.24 4.56 27.71
C TYR A 208 -29.58 5.64 28.72
N LEU A 209 -30.22 6.72 28.24
CA LEU A 209 -30.67 7.82 29.08
C LEU A 209 -32.17 8.10 28.91
N GLU A 210 -32.80 8.54 30.00
CA GLU A 210 -34.19 9.05 29.98
C GLU A 210 -34.23 10.54 30.29
N ASN A 211 -34.75 11.33 29.35
CA ASN A 211 -35.13 12.71 29.61
C ASN A 211 -36.66 12.82 29.67
N GLY A 212 -37.20 12.73 30.90
CA GLY A 212 -38.64 12.67 31.12
C GLY A 212 -39.21 11.33 30.67
N ASN A 213 -39.97 11.33 29.58
CA ASN A 213 -40.54 10.11 28.98
C ASN A 213 -39.88 9.73 27.65
N THR A 214 -38.86 10.48 27.22
CA THR A 214 -38.18 10.23 25.95
C THR A 214 -36.93 9.40 26.23
N PRO A 215 -36.83 8.17 25.68
CA PRO A 215 -35.62 7.38 25.70
C PRO A 215 -34.61 7.90 24.69
N TYR A 216 -33.34 7.91 25.06
CA TYR A 216 -32.19 8.18 24.20
C TYR A 216 -31.24 6.99 24.29
N PHE A 217 -30.82 6.51 23.13
CA PHE A 217 -29.93 5.36 22.97
C PHE A 217 -28.67 5.81 22.25
N PHE A 218 -27.53 5.42 22.77
CA PHE A 218 -26.23 5.79 22.27
C PHE A 218 -25.56 4.54 21.72
N PHE A 219 -25.10 4.61 20.47
CA PHE A 219 -24.38 3.52 19.83
C PHE A 219 -23.08 4.03 19.26
N GLU A 220 -22.08 3.16 19.30
CA GLU A 220 -20.85 3.32 18.55
C GLU A 220 -20.90 2.35 17.37
N ILE A 221 -20.53 2.83 16.18
CA ILE A 221 -20.52 2.05 14.95
C ILE A 221 -19.06 1.74 14.63
N TYR A 222 -18.79 0.50 14.23
CA TYR A 222 -17.47 0.00 13.91
C TYR A 222 -17.44 -0.60 12.51
N ASP A 223 -16.32 -0.35 11.80
CA ASP A 223 -15.91 -1.18 10.69
C ASP A 223 -15.08 -2.35 11.28
N SER A 224 -15.60 -3.56 11.16
CA SER A 224 -15.11 -4.75 11.87
C SER A 224 -14.86 -5.93 10.95
N LEU A 225 -13.90 -6.77 11.34
CA LEU A 225 -13.60 -8.08 10.76
C LEU A 225 -13.85 -9.14 11.83
N GLU A 226 -14.74 -10.06 11.51
CA GLU A 226 -15.04 -11.23 12.32
C GLU A 226 -14.38 -12.43 11.66
N LEU A 227 -13.43 -13.04 12.39
CA LEU A 227 -12.62 -14.16 11.96
C LEU A 227 -13.03 -15.36 12.80
N GLU A 228 -13.56 -16.41 12.18
CA GLU A 228 -13.93 -17.65 12.86
C GLU A 228 -13.22 -18.82 12.17
N ASP A 229 -12.68 -19.75 12.97
CA ASP A 229 -11.92 -20.89 12.45
C ASP A 229 -12.76 -21.75 11.49
N GLY A 230 -12.24 -21.95 10.28
CA GLY A 230 -12.88 -22.71 9.21
C GLY A 230 -14.05 -22.01 8.50
N GLU A 231 -14.29 -20.73 8.79
CA GLU A 231 -15.35 -19.93 8.15
C GLU A 231 -14.76 -18.82 7.27
N THR A 232 -15.60 -18.29 6.37
CA THR A 232 -15.24 -17.19 5.48
C THR A 232 -15.43 -15.84 6.16
N ILE A 233 -14.60 -14.86 5.80
CA ILE A 233 -14.64 -13.52 6.38
C ILE A 233 -15.62 -12.63 5.61
N SER A 234 -16.49 -11.92 6.33
CA SER A 234 -17.38 -10.93 5.72
C SER A 234 -16.59 -9.85 4.98
N GLY A 235 -16.93 -9.60 3.72
CA GLY A 235 -16.20 -8.67 2.84
C GLY A 235 -15.00 -9.31 2.11
N TYR A 236 -14.58 -10.50 2.53
CA TYR A 236 -13.54 -11.33 1.92
C TYR A 236 -14.03 -12.77 1.75
N ASN A 237 -15.26 -12.93 1.25
CA ASN A 237 -15.99 -14.21 1.21
C ASN A 237 -15.33 -15.32 0.36
N ASP A 238 -14.24 -15.03 -0.33
CA ASP A 238 -13.46 -16.00 -1.12
C ASP A 238 -12.24 -16.52 -0.34
N PHE A 239 -12.14 -16.22 0.96
CA PHE A 239 -11.07 -16.66 1.85
C PHE A 239 -11.61 -17.53 2.98
N ASP A 240 -10.99 -18.68 3.18
CA ASP A 240 -11.15 -19.52 4.37
C ASP A 240 -10.17 -19.03 5.46
N THR A 241 -10.63 -19.01 6.70
CA THR A 241 -9.85 -18.60 7.88
C THR A 241 -9.37 -19.83 8.66
N ASP A 242 -8.13 -19.85 9.10
CA ASP A 242 -7.57 -20.80 10.06
C ASP A 242 -6.92 -20.03 11.22
N LEU A 243 -7.29 -20.37 12.45
CA LEU A 243 -6.80 -19.72 13.66
C LEU A 243 -5.91 -20.68 14.46
N ASP A 244 -4.68 -20.27 14.75
CA ASP A 244 -3.75 -20.97 15.66
C ASP A 244 -3.17 -19.97 16.66
N GLY A 245 -3.90 -19.73 17.75
CA GLY A 245 -3.52 -18.75 18.75
C GLY A 245 -3.55 -17.32 18.19
N LYS A 246 -2.38 -16.71 18.01
CA LYS A 246 -2.27 -15.33 17.47
C LYS A 246 -2.03 -15.29 15.97
N THR A 247 -1.83 -16.45 15.36
CA THR A 247 -1.59 -16.57 13.93
C THR A 247 -2.94 -16.71 13.23
N ILE A 248 -3.20 -15.81 12.28
CA ILE A 248 -4.36 -15.88 11.41
C ILE A 248 -3.86 -16.26 10.01
N THR A 249 -4.39 -17.34 9.46
CA THR A 249 -4.11 -17.77 8.08
C THR A 249 -5.36 -17.63 7.22
N LEU A 250 -5.21 -16.97 6.07
CA LEU A 250 -6.25 -16.78 5.05
C LEU A 250 -5.86 -17.51 3.77
N GLU A 251 -6.63 -18.54 3.39
CA GLU A 251 -6.45 -19.26 2.14
C GLU A 251 -7.51 -18.83 1.12
N TYR A 252 -7.09 -18.34 -0.04
CA TYR A 252 -8.04 -18.00 -1.11
C TYR A 252 -8.59 -19.27 -1.75
N GLU A 253 -9.92 -19.44 -1.80
CA GLU A 253 -10.56 -20.70 -2.21
C GLU A 253 -10.32 -21.07 -3.69
N SER A 254 -10.20 -20.06 -4.55
CA SER A 254 -10.30 -20.23 -6.02
C SER A 254 -9.11 -19.67 -6.81
N PRO A 255 -7.84 -19.96 -6.47
CA PRO A 255 -6.67 -19.30 -7.07
C PRO A 255 -6.57 -19.48 -8.59
N LYS A 256 -7.09 -20.58 -9.14
CA LYS A 256 -7.13 -20.81 -10.60
C LYS A 256 -8.04 -19.84 -11.36
N SER A 257 -8.93 -19.13 -10.67
CA SER A 257 -9.80 -18.11 -11.27
C SER A 257 -9.12 -16.75 -11.40
N LEU A 258 -8.01 -16.53 -10.67
CA LEU A 258 -7.29 -15.27 -10.66
C LEU A 258 -6.77 -14.93 -12.07
N SER A 259 -6.95 -13.66 -12.44
CA SER A 259 -6.33 -13.11 -13.62
C SER A 259 -4.81 -13.07 -13.48
N LYS A 260 -4.09 -12.92 -14.59
CA LYS A 260 -2.62 -12.81 -14.59
C LYS A 260 -2.08 -11.76 -13.60
N ASN A 261 -2.83 -10.68 -13.41
CA ASN A 261 -2.58 -9.66 -12.41
C ASN A 261 -3.82 -9.65 -11.51
N PHE A 262 -3.65 -9.51 -10.21
CA PHE A 262 -4.75 -9.51 -9.27
C PHE A 262 -4.42 -8.68 -8.04
N GLU A 263 -5.46 -8.24 -7.35
CA GLU A 263 -5.39 -7.54 -6.07
C GLU A 263 -6.19 -8.35 -5.06
N LEU A 264 -5.55 -8.73 -3.97
CA LEU A 264 -6.13 -9.50 -2.88
C LEU A 264 -5.55 -8.98 -1.57
N LEU A 265 -6.41 -8.80 -0.56
CA LEU A 265 -6.02 -8.28 0.75
C LEU A 265 -5.30 -6.93 0.59
N ASN A 266 -4.08 -6.81 1.10
CA ASN A 266 -3.20 -5.66 0.96
C ASN A 266 -2.14 -5.80 -0.14
N TYR A 267 -2.26 -6.79 -1.02
CA TYR A 267 -1.28 -7.07 -2.09
C TYR A 267 -1.86 -6.87 -3.48
N ASN A 268 -1.09 -6.23 -4.36
CA ASN A 268 -1.27 -6.23 -5.81
C ASN A 268 -0.13 -7.03 -6.44
N VAL A 269 -0.47 -8.09 -7.17
CA VAL A 269 0.49 -8.95 -7.88
C VAL A 269 0.35 -8.70 -9.38
N GLU A 270 1.44 -8.23 -10.00
CA GLU A 270 1.52 -7.99 -11.44
C GLU A 270 2.54 -8.93 -12.10
N LEU A 271 2.10 -9.71 -13.08
CA LEU A 271 3.00 -10.48 -13.94
C LEU A 271 3.73 -9.52 -14.90
N THR A 272 5.04 -9.39 -14.75
CA THR A 272 5.85 -8.46 -15.55
C THR A 272 6.50 -9.12 -16.75
N ASP A 273 7.08 -10.31 -16.57
CA ASP A 273 7.70 -11.05 -17.67
C ASP A 273 7.64 -12.56 -17.44
N VAL A 274 7.64 -13.32 -18.53
CA VAL A 274 7.68 -14.78 -18.52
C VAL A 274 8.85 -15.21 -19.40
N GLY A 275 9.97 -15.54 -18.78
CA GLY A 275 11.23 -15.80 -19.49
C GLY A 275 11.06 -16.80 -20.64
N GLU A 276 11.47 -16.43 -21.85
CA GLU A 276 11.29 -17.29 -23.03
C GLU A 276 12.21 -18.52 -23.00
N GLU A 277 13.41 -18.36 -22.45
CA GLU A 277 14.48 -19.37 -22.48
C GLU A 277 14.59 -20.19 -21.18
N ASP A 278 14.14 -19.65 -20.05
CA ASP A 278 14.19 -20.29 -18.75
C ASP A 278 12.79 -20.50 -18.14
N LEU A 279 12.73 -21.21 -17.01
CA LEU A 279 11.45 -21.44 -16.31
C LEU A 279 11.07 -20.26 -15.41
N THR A 280 11.87 -19.20 -15.40
CA THR A 280 11.66 -18.04 -14.54
C THR A 280 10.45 -17.24 -15.00
N VAL A 281 9.74 -16.72 -14.03
CA VAL A 281 8.62 -15.79 -14.16
C VAL A 281 8.91 -14.63 -13.23
N PHE A 282 8.65 -13.42 -13.70
CA PHE A 282 8.91 -12.20 -12.97
C PHE A 282 7.58 -11.56 -12.58
N PHE A 283 7.50 -11.17 -11.31
CA PHE A 283 6.37 -10.46 -10.74
C PHE A 283 6.84 -9.14 -10.15
N THR A 284 5.99 -8.13 -10.21
CA THR A 284 6.05 -6.99 -9.29
C THR A 284 4.91 -7.16 -8.31
N VAL A 285 5.25 -7.31 -7.03
CA VAL A 285 4.30 -7.43 -5.94
C VAL A 285 4.36 -6.15 -5.13
N THR A 286 3.21 -5.52 -4.95
CA THR A 286 3.07 -4.27 -4.21
C THR A 286 2.24 -4.54 -2.96
N GLN A 287 2.80 -4.27 -1.79
CA GLN A 287 2.13 -4.37 -0.50
C GLN A 287 1.75 -2.98 -0.01
N ASN A 288 0.49 -2.77 0.33
CA ASN A 288 -0.03 -1.50 0.84
C ASN A 288 -0.26 -1.61 2.35
N LEU A 289 0.39 -0.73 3.11
CA LEU A 289 0.23 -0.67 4.56
C LEU A 289 -0.31 0.72 4.93
N ASN A 290 -1.23 0.76 5.88
CA ASN A 290 -1.75 1.96 6.50
C ASN A 290 -2.06 1.68 7.97
N TYR A 291 -1.06 1.83 8.82
CA TYR A 291 -1.14 1.50 10.24
C TYR A 291 -0.75 2.70 11.10
N GLU A 292 -1.26 2.69 12.31
CA GLU A 292 -0.94 3.65 13.37
C GLU A 292 0.08 3.03 14.31
N PHE A 293 0.96 3.88 14.82
CA PHE A 293 2.00 3.51 15.77
C PHE A 293 1.97 4.47 16.93
N ASP A 294 1.45 4.02 18.07
CA ASP A 294 1.66 4.69 19.34
C ASP A 294 3.09 4.43 19.83
N MET A 295 3.66 5.42 20.50
CA MET A 295 4.99 5.33 21.07
C MET A 295 5.01 5.92 22.47
N ASP A 296 5.82 5.34 23.35
CA ASP A 296 6.14 5.94 24.65
C ASP A 296 7.03 7.20 24.48
N GLU A 297 7.22 7.97 25.58
CA GLU A 297 8.22 9.04 25.65
C GLU A 297 9.56 8.61 25.04
N GLY A 298 10.11 9.47 24.17
CA GLY A 298 11.46 9.31 23.67
C GLY A 298 11.56 9.48 22.16
N THR A 299 12.33 8.61 21.50
CA THR A 299 12.69 8.77 20.08
C THR A 299 12.63 7.43 19.35
N LYS A 300 11.88 7.40 18.25
CA LYS A 300 11.80 6.28 17.32
C LYS A 300 12.53 6.62 16.02
N TYR A 301 13.37 5.71 15.54
CA TYR A 301 14.04 5.82 14.24
C TYR A 301 13.29 5.01 13.19
N PHE A 302 12.97 5.62 12.05
CA PHE A 302 12.24 4.98 10.96
C PHE A 302 13.13 4.63 9.75
N GLY A 303 14.44 4.89 9.79
CA GLY A 303 15.27 4.77 8.59
C GLY A 303 15.43 6.10 7.85
N ASN A 304 16.34 6.15 6.88
CA ASN A 304 16.58 7.32 6.02
C ASN A 304 16.68 8.68 6.74
N ASN A 305 17.29 8.68 7.95
CA ASN A 305 17.42 9.87 8.80
C ASN A 305 16.08 10.51 9.20
N ILE A 306 15.04 9.68 9.34
CA ILE A 306 13.70 10.01 9.84
C ILE A 306 13.56 9.56 11.28
N PHE A 307 13.09 10.48 12.13
CA PHE A 307 12.86 10.23 13.54
C PHE A 307 11.50 10.79 13.96
N ALA A 308 10.80 10.07 14.83
CA ALA A 308 9.72 10.62 15.63
C ALA A 308 10.19 10.84 17.06
N VAL A 309 9.74 11.92 17.69
CA VAL A 309 10.09 12.28 19.07
C VAL A 309 8.80 12.61 19.81
N LYS A 310 8.47 11.82 20.84
CA LYS A 310 7.35 12.09 21.76
C LYS A 310 7.92 12.68 23.04
N LEU A 311 7.35 13.81 23.45
CA LEU A 311 7.61 14.45 24.73
C LEU A 311 6.35 14.30 25.56
N GLU A 312 6.44 13.52 26.63
CA GLU A 312 5.37 13.42 27.61
C GLU A 312 5.39 14.64 28.52
N ASN A 313 4.20 15.14 28.86
CA ASN A 313 4.10 16.19 29.85
C ASN A 313 4.15 15.60 31.27
N ASP A 314 5.01 16.17 32.12
CA ASP A 314 5.02 15.84 33.54
C ASP A 314 3.72 16.40 34.16
N GLU A 315 3.01 15.60 34.97
CA GLU A 315 1.64 15.87 35.50
C GLU A 315 1.44 17.25 36.20
N ASP A 316 2.50 18.02 36.40
CA ASP A 316 2.52 19.35 37.03
C ASP A 316 2.30 20.53 36.05
N ASP A 317 2.32 20.33 34.73
CA ASP A 317 2.13 21.37 33.71
C ASP A 317 0.79 21.19 32.91
N ASP A 318 0.15 22.28 32.45
CA ASP A 318 -1.18 22.28 31.78
C ASP A 318 -1.13 22.04 30.23
N TRP A 319 -0.32 21.10 29.72
CA TRP A 319 -0.10 20.90 28.28
C TRP A 319 -0.29 19.42 27.91
N ASP A 320 -0.74 19.11 26.70
CA ASP A 320 -0.88 17.72 26.25
C ASP A 320 0.48 17.19 25.76
N ASP A 321 0.62 15.86 25.67
CA ASP A 321 1.80 15.22 25.07
C ASP A 321 2.03 15.72 23.65
N GLU A 322 3.29 15.87 23.25
CA GLU A 322 3.64 16.40 21.91
C GLU A 322 4.48 15.41 21.12
N LEU A 323 3.99 15.01 19.94
CA LEU A 323 4.69 14.16 18.99
C LEU A 323 5.20 14.96 17.78
N TYR A 324 6.45 14.71 17.40
CA TYR A 324 7.14 15.46 16.35
C TYR A 324 7.91 14.58 15.38
N LEU A 325 7.74 14.87 14.09
CA LEU A 325 8.49 14.22 13.01
C LEU A 325 9.68 15.05 12.55
N TYR A 326 10.83 14.41 12.40
CA TYR A 326 12.07 15.00 11.92
C TYR A 326 12.65 14.20 10.76
N LYS A 327 13.09 14.89 9.70
CA LYS A 327 13.93 14.31 8.62
C LYS A 327 15.13 15.20 8.39
N ASN A 328 16.33 14.63 8.37
CA ASN A 328 17.55 15.39 8.11
C ASN A 328 17.74 16.64 9.00
N ASN A 329 17.47 16.49 10.31
CA ASN A 329 17.54 17.55 11.33
C ASN A 329 16.54 18.70 11.14
N LYS A 330 15.46 18.51 10.38
CA LYS A 330 14.38 19.49 10.22
C LYS A 330 13.05 18.87 10.64
N LYS A 331 12.20 19.65 11.29
CA LYS A 331 10.84 19.26 11.70
C LYS A 331 9.89 19.34 10.51
N TYR A 332 8.97 18.38 10.41
CA TYR A 332 7.93 18.30 9.39
C TYR A 332 6.57 17.98 10.02
N SER A 333 5.49 18.36 9.36
CA SER A 333 4.13 17.90 9.69
C SER A 333 3.83 16.56 9.02
N GLU A 334 4.39 16.34 7.83
CA GLU A 334 4.27 15.13 7.03
C GLU A 334 5.64 14.86 6.40
N ILE A 335 6.06 13.61 6.37
CA ILE A 335 7.28 13.17 5.69
C ILE A 335 6.90 12.16 4.62
N VAL A 336 7.13 12.50 3.36
CA VAL A 336 7.15 11.54 2.26
C VAL A 336 8.59 11.08 2.01
N ASP A 337 8.78 9.78 2.00
CA ASP A 337 10.06 9.11 1.79
C ASP A 337 9.96 8.07 0.68
N TYR A 338 10.85 8.15 -0.31
CA TYR A 338 11.01 7.11 -1.31
C TYR A 338 12.31 6.39 -1.03
N GLN A 339 12.22 5.12 -0.62
CA GLN A 339 13.40 4.32 -0.30
C GLN A 339 14.22 4.10 -1.57
N GLY A 340 15.54 4.30 -1.48
CA GLY A 340 16.43 4.25 -2.65
C GLY A 340 16.55 5.56 -3.45
N SER A 341 15.69 6.56 -3.18
CA SER A 341 15.87 7.89 -3.77
C SER A 341 16.94 8.70 -3.03
N VAL A 342 17.87 9.31 -3.76
CA VAL A 342 18.86 10.23 -3.18
C VAL A 342 18.41 11.66 -3.43
N GLN A 343 18.04 12.37 -2.37
CA GLN A 343 17.58 13.77 -2.48
C GLN A 343 18.71 14.78 -2.72
N LEU A 344 19.99 14.43 -2.50
CA LEU A 344 21.10 15.36 -2.56
C LEU A 344 22.38 14.71 -3.11
N VAL A 345 22.61 14.86 -4.41
CA VAL A 345 23.92 14.62 -5.05
C VAL A 345 24.25 15.88 -5.85
N ASP A 346 25.52 16.33 -5.81
CA ASP A 346 25.97 17.44 -6.64
C ASP A 346 25.84 17.05 -8.13
N GLN A 347 25.53 18.01 -8.99
CA GLN A 347 25.25 17.76 -10.42
C GLN A 347 26.46 17.14 -11.13
N ASP A 348 27.66 17.58 -10.76
CA ASP A 348 28.91 17.07 -11.32
C ASP A 348 29.19 15.63 -10.84
N ASP A 349 28.73 15.27 -9.64
CA ASP A 349 28.90 13.94 -9.07
C ASP A 349 27.88 12.94 -9.63
N LEU A 350 26.69 13.40 -10.08
CA LEU A 350 25.63 12.55 -10.63
C LEU A 350 26.06 11.78 -11.87
N LEU A 351 26.70 12.44 -12.84
CA LEU A 351 27.16 11.78 -14.08
C LEU A 351 28.35 10.85 -13.83
N SER A 352 29.11 11.08 -12.76
CA SER A 352 30.19 10.20 -12.33
C SER A 352 29.73 9.04 -11.43
N ALA A 353 28.45 9.02 -11.04
CA ALA A 353 27.90 7.99 -10.17
C ALA A 353 27.97 6.61 -10.84
N SER A 354 28.14 5.57 -10.03
CA SER A 354 28.10 4.18 -10.49
C SER A 354 26.69 3.67 -10.76
N SER A 355 25.67 4.48 -10.49
CA SER A 355 24.26 4.16 -10.70
C SER A 355 23.79 4.61 -12.07
N ASP A 356 22.75 3.96 -12.57
CA ASP A 356 22.02 4.46 -13.72
C ASP A 356 21.22 5.73 -13.35
N LEU A 357 20.83 6.51 -14.35
CA LEU A 357 20.12 7.78 -14.14
C LEU A 357 18.81 7.83 -14.92
N ILE A 358 17.77 8.40 -14.32
CA ILE A 358 16.58 8.85 -15.04
C ILE A 358 16.54 10.37 -14.99
N LEU A 359 16.71 11.03 -16.13
CA LEU A 359 16.61 12.48 -16.23
C LEU A 359 15.22 12.87 -16.70
N ILE A 360 14.51 13.62 -15.85
CA ILE A 360 13.17 14.12 -16.17
C ILE A 360 13.29 15.60 -16.51
N GLY A 361 12.82 15.95 -17.70
CA GLY A 361 12.88 17.30 -18.26
C GLY A 361 13.95 17.47 -19.33
N GLY A 362 13.65 18.31 -20.33
CA GLY A 362 14.57 18.64 -21.41
C GLY A 362 15.72 19.57 -20.98
N PRO A 363 16.67 19.86 -21.88
CA PRO A 363 17.85 20.70 -21.61
C PRO A 363 17.57 22.06 -20.94
N LEU A 364 16.41 22.67 -21.20
CA LEU A 364 16.04 23.96 -20.60
C LEU A 364 15.47 23.85 -19.18
N SER A 365 14.96 22.68 -18.79
CA SER A 365 14.42 22.46 -17.45
C SER A 365 15.37 21.71 -16.53
N ASN A 366 16.19 20.82 -17.08
CA ASN A 366 17.12 19.97 -16.34
C ASN A 366 18.57 20.22 -16.81
N LYS A 367 19.41 20.73 -15.89
CA LYS A 367 20.82 21.07 -16.18
C LYS A 367 21.68 19.85 -16.50
N VAL A 368 21.36 18.68 -15.92
CA VAL A 368 22.08 17.45 -16.23
C VAL A 368 21.73 17.03 -17.67
N THR A 369 20.46 17.10 -18.06
CA THR A 369 20.05 16.90 -19.47
C THR A 369 20.72 17.90 -20.41
N GLU A 370 20.87 19.17 -20.00
CA GLU A 370 21.59 20.20 -20.77
C GLU A 370 23.06 19.81 -21.03
N SER A 371 23.74 19.33 -19.99
CA SER A 371 25.17 18.98 -20.07
C SER A 371 25.45 17.81 -21.02
N ILE A 372 24.49 16.91 -21.20
CA ILE A 372 24.62 15.72 -22.06
C ILE A 372 23.89 15.88 -23.41
N GLN A 373 23.37 17.06 -23.74
CA GLN A 373 22.50 17.26 -24.93
C GLN A 373 23.16 16.80 -26.24
N ASP A 374 24.47 16.99 -26.38
CA ASP A 374 25.25 16.61 -27.56
C ASP A 374 25.42 15.08 -27.70
N SER A 375 25.11 14.34 -26.64
CA SER A 375 25.14 12.87 -26.58
C SER A 375 23.76 12.23 -26.77
N LEU A 376 22.69 13.03 -26.83
CA LEU A 376 21.34 12.51 -27.07
C LEU A 376 21.20 11.97 -28.50
N ASN A 377 20.51 10.84 -28.65
CA ASN A 377 20.21 10.25 -29.96
C ASN A 377 19.21 11.11 -30.74
N VAL A 378 18.29 11.75 -30.02
CA VAL A 378 17.29 12.67 -30.54
C VAL A 378 17.38 13.96 -29.73
N GLU A 379 17.72 15.04 -30.41
CA GLU A 379 17.76 16.38 -29.80
C GLU A 379 16.34 16.79 -29.37
N VAL A 380 16.21 17.34 -28.16
CA VAL A 380 14.95 17.87 -27.64
C VAL A 380 15.10 19.37 -27.39
N SER A 381 14.16 20.14 -27.92
CA SER A 381 14.12 21.60 -27.81
C SER A 381 12.69 22.07 -27.61
N ASN A 382 12.46 23.37 -27.40
CA ASN A 382 11.10 23.90 -27.31
C ASN A 382 10.25 23.69 -28.58
N ASP A 383 10.89 23.49 -29.74
CA ASP A 383 10.22 23.36 -31.03
C ASP A 383 10.10 21.90 -31.50
N TYR A 384 10.90 20.99 -30.93
CA TYR A 384 10.97 19.59 -31.34
C TYR A 384 10.99 18.66 -30.12
N PRO A 385 10.17 17.58 -30.08
CA PRO A 385 9.31 17.02 -31.14
C PRO A 385 8.00 17.79 -31.46
N GLY A 386 7.73 18.89 -30.75
CA GLY A 386 6.58 19.77 -30.93
C GLY A 386 5.64 19.78 -29.71
N GLU A 387 4.60 20.62 -29.79
CA GLU A 387 3.65 20.85 -28.71
C GLU A 387 2.99 19.57 -28.18
N GLY A 388 3.02 19.40 -26.86
CA GLY A 388 2.48 18.24 -26.13
C GLY A 388 3.19 16.92 -26.42
N LYS A 389 4.40 16.97 -26.99
CA LYS A 389 5.19 15.80 -27.36
C LYS A 389 6.52 15.75 -26.63
N GLY A 390 6.97 14.54 -26.38
CA GLY A 390 8.29 14.28 -25.81
C GLY A 390 8.96 13.06 -26.40
N VAL A 391 10.22 12.90 -26.03
CA VAL A 391 11.07 11.78 -26.43
C VAL A 391 11.53 11.04 -25.18
N ILE A 392 11.29 9.73 -25.17
CA ILE A 392 11.91 8.79 -24.26
C ILE A 392 13.12 8.20 -24.99
N GLN A 393 14.30 8.25 -24.40
CA GLN A 393 15.49 7.66 -25.01
C GLN A 393 16.50 7.20 -23.98
N THR A 394 17.12 6.06 -24.25
CA THR A 394 18.23 5.52 -23.45
C THR A 394 19.56 5.84 -24.15
N ILE A 395 20.55 6.32 -23.39
CA ILE A 395 21.93 6.52 -23.85
C ILE A 395 22.92 5.90 -22.86
N THR A 396 24.12 5.57 -23.33
CA THR A 396 25.26 5.31 -22.44
C THR A 396 25.69 6.63 -21.81
N ASN A 397 25.95 6.63 -20.50
CA ASN A 397 26.41 7.82 -19.80
C ASN A 397 27.78 8.27 -20.39
N PRO A 398 27.90 9.54 -20.84
CA PRO A 398 29.13 10.02 -21.47
C PRO A 398 30.33 10.08 -20.52
N ASP A 399 30.08 10.19 -19.21
CA ASP A 399 31.11 10.31 -18.19
C ASP A 399 31.36 9.00 -17.43
N ASN A 400 30.49 8.00 -17.59
CA ASN A 400 30.65 6.65 -17.05
C ASN A 400 30.08 5.58 -17.99
N SER A 401 30.92 4.91 -18.78
CA SER A 401 30.45 3.93 -19.77
C SER A 401 29.78 2.67 -19.19
N GLU A 402 29.90 2.44 -17.88
CA GLU A 402 29.26 1.33 -17.18
C GLU A 402 27.85 1.70 -16.68
N SER A 403 27.42 2.96 -16.87
CA SER A 403 26.12 3.49 -16.46
C SER A 403 25.29 3.90 -17.69
N THR A 404 23.98 3.81 -17.54
CA THR A 404 22.97 4.12 -18.53
C THR A 404 22.12 5.30 -18.07
N ILE A 405 21.74 6.17 -19.01
CA ILE A 405 20.85 7.31 -18.76
C ILE A 405 19.57 7.14 -19.57
N LEU A 406 18.44 7.08 -18.88
CA LEU A 406 17.11 7.22 -19.48
C LEU A 406 16.69 8.70 -19.41
N VAL A 407 16.39 9.28 -20.57
CA VAL A 407 15.97 10.68 -20.69
C VAL A 407 14.50 10.75 -21.05
N LEU A 408 13.72 11.43 -20.21
CA LEU A 408 12.30 11.72 -20.39
C LEU A 408 12.14 13.23 -20.64
N ALA A 409 12.18 13.64 -21.91
CA ALA A 409 12.26 15.05 -22.27
C ALA A 409 11.16 15.48 -23.26
N GLY A 410 10.31 16.40 -22.81
CA GLY A 410 9.32 17.07 -23.66
C GLY A 410 9.83 18.35 -24.31
N SER A 411 9.18 18.75 -25.40
CA SER A 411 9.31 20.13 -25.93
C SER A 411 8.69 21.15 -24.99
N ASP A 412 7.72 20.70 -24.20
CA ASP A 412 7.02 21.46 -23.17
C ASP A 412 6.70 20.55 -21.97
N ARG A 413 5.93 21.09 -21.01
CA ARG A 413 5.53 20.38 -19.79
C ARG A 413 4.67 19.16 -20.11
N ASP A 414 3.69 19.33 -20.98
CA ASP A 414 2.76 18.26 -21.38
C ASP A 414 3.49 17.14 -22.13
N GLY A 415 4.50 17.48 -22.93
CA GLY A 415 5.39 16.52 -23.57
C GLY A 415 6.22 15.71 -22.57
N THR A 416 6.69 16.35 -21.49
CA THR A 416 7.43 15.65 -20.43
C THR A 416 6.48 14.74 -19.63
N LYS A 417 5.26 15.22 -19.32
CA LYS A 417 4.19 14.40 -18.74
C LYS A 417 3.90 13.18 -19.61
N ALA A 418 3.81 13.36 -20.94
CA ALA A 418 3.56 12.27 -21.87
C ALA A 418 4.66 11.19 -21.83
N CYS A 419 5.93 11.57 -21.67
CA CYS A 419 7.03 10.61 -21.51
C CYS A 419 6.88 9.77 -20.25
N VAL A 420 6.59 10.39 -19.10
CA VAL A 420 6.41 9.67 -17.83
C VAL A 420 5.20 8.74 -17.89
N LEU A 421 4.06 9.22 -18.40
CA LEU A 421 2.87 8.39 -18.55
C LEU A 421 3.10 7.20 -19.50
N ALA A 422 3.80 7.40 -20.62
CA ALA A 422 4.11 6.32 -21.55
C ALA A 422 5.03 5.26 -20.93
N LEU A 423 5.98 5.67 -20.09
CA LEU A 423 6.82 4.73 -19.34
C LEU A 423 5.98 3.94 -18.32
N ASN A 424 5.13 4.62 -17.54
CA ASN A 424 4.23 3.98 -16.57
C ASN A 424 3.22 3.01 -17.23
N GLN A 425 2.85 3.26 -18.49
CA GLN A 425 1.97 2.39 -19.28
C GLN A 425 2.72 1.26 -20.01
N GLY A 426 4.03 1.12 -19.80
CA GLY A 426 4.85 0.06 -20.41
C GLY A 426 5.01 0.21 -21.93
N LEU A 427 4.85 1.41 -22.48
CA LEU A 427 4.93 1.63 -23.93
C LEU A 427 6.37 1.68 -24.46
N TYR A 428 7.35 1.85 -23.58
CA TYR A 428 8.77 1.88 -23.94
C TYR A 428 9.41 0.52 -23.74
N SER A 429 9.99 -0.04 -24.81
CA SER A 429 10.66 -1.35 -24.80
C SER A 429 12.06 -1.33 -24.18
N GLY A 430 12.43 -0.22 -23.52
CA GLY A 430 13.70 -0.12 -22.81
C GLY A 430 14.93 0.21 -23.67
N SER A 431 14.81 0.21 -24.99
CA SER A 431 15.92 0.50 -25.90
C SER A 431 15.51 1.42 -27.04
N GLY A 432 16.47 2.19 -27.56
CA GLY A 432 16.25 3.14 -28.64
C GLY A 432 15.54 4.41 -28.18
N ASN A 433 14.75 5.01 -29.07
CA ASN A 433 13.97 6.21 -28.79
C ASN A 433 12.50 6.00 -29.13
N LEU A 434 11.62 6.65 -28.36
CA LEU A 434 10.17 6.64 -28.55
C LEU A 434 9.66 8.07 -28.47
N VAL A 435 8.96 8.51 -29.52
CA VAL A 435 8.28 9.80 -29.53
C VAL A 435 6.83 9.59 -29.12
N VAL A 436 6.38 10.36 -28.14
CA VAL A 436 5.04 10.25 -27.57
C VAL A 436 4.32 11.58 -27.56
N LYS A 437 3.00 11.54 -27.53
CA LYS A 437 2.13 12.72 -27.43
C LYS A 437 1.10 12.55 -26.33
N LEU A 438 0.85 13.60 -25.56
CA LEU A 438 -0.30 13.69 -24.67
C LEU A 438 -1.59 13.86 -25.49
N THR A 439 -2.58 12.99 -25.28
CA THR A 439 -3.86 12.97 -26.02
C THR A 439 -5.09 13.24 -25.15
N GLY A 440 -4.92 13.24 -23.83
CA GLY A 440 -5.89 13.61 -22.81
C GLY A 440 -5.16 13.86 -21.50
N ASP A 441 -5.89 14.01 -20.39
CA ASP A 441 -5.25 14.34 -19.11
C ASP A 441 -4.22 13.27 -18.71
N ASP A 442 -4.57 11.98 -18.81
CA ASP A 442 -3.66 10.87 -18.48
C ASP A 442 -3.52 9.84 -19.62
N SER A 443 -3.76 10.27 -20.86
CA SER A 443 -3.70 9.41 -22.05
C SER A 443 -2.57 9.81 -22.99
N VAL A 444 -1.83 8.84 -23.50
CA VAL A 444 -0.69 9.05 -24.39
C VAL A 444 -0.77 8.18 -25.64
N SER A 445 -0.14 8.64 -26.73
CA SER A 445 -0.01 7.88 -27.98
C SER A 445 1.44 7.89 -28.46
N VAL A 446 1.91 6.75 -28.96
CA VAL A 446 3.16 6.63 -29.71
C VAL A 446 2.99 7.22 -31.11
N ILE A 447 4.02 7.94 -31.61
CA ILE A 447 4.03 8.62 -32.91
C ILE A 447 4.89 7.89 -33.94
#